data_AF-A0A928LC22-F1
#
_entry.id   AF-A0A928LC22-F1
#
_cell.length_a   1.000
_cell.length_b   1.000
_cell.length_c   1.000
_cell.angle_alpha   90.00
_cell.angle_beta   90.00
_cell.angle_gamma   90.00
#
_symmetry.space_group_name_H-M   'P 1'
#
loop_
_entity.id
_entity.type
_entity.pdbx_description
1 polymer ?
#
loop_
_entity_poly.entity_id
_entity_poly.type
_entity_poly.pdbx_seq_one_letter_code
_entity_poly.pdbx_strand_id
1 'polypeptide(L)'
;MPPYKMMIYFFIITWYNRKNKCCEVSYLHTWLESVLNEQYTFIKRLRNTDKNEIMVLEHKTLHKRIIKRTFTGNTEVYRELLTIRHKGFPEVLEVTEHDGKVTVLEEYIDGVTLFELLQDELYTENAVKALVSELCDVLSILHSHRIVHRDIKPENIMIENNQTVKLIDFDSARIYKPYYPRDTEYLGTAGYAAPEQYDETATDMRADIFSVGVLMNVMLTGKTPSVQLYRGKLQKDIEKCIQVSPDKRFQTVQELKRSLE
;
A
#
# COMPACT_ATOMS: atom_id res chain seq x y z
N MET A 1 6.35 6.91 -25.88
CA MET A 1 5.12 6.75 -25.08
C MET A 1 4.33 5.58 -25.67
N PRO A 2 3.96 4.56 -24.89
CA PRO A 2 3.31 3.39 -25.44
C PRO A 2 1.80 3.64 -25.70
N PRO A 3 1.21 3.04 -26.75
CA PRO A 3 -0.09 3.38 -27.34
C PRO A 3 -1.34 3.14 -26.46
N TYR A 4 -1.22 2.49 -25.30
CA TYR A 4 -2.34 2.18 -24.40
C TYR A 4 -2.67 3.28 -23.37
N LYS A 5 -1.76 4.25 -23.15
CA LYS A 5 -2.12 5.54 -22.55
C LYS A 5 -3.14 6.30 -23.41
N MET A 6 -3.49 5.79 -24.59
CA MET A 6 -4.40 6.43 -25.52
C MET A 6 -5.75 5.72 -25.63
N MET A 7 -6.12 4.81 -24.73
CA MET A 7 -7.48 4.25 -24.71
C MET A 7 -8.21 4.58 -23.42
N ILE A 8 -7.75 4.15 -22.25
CA ILE A 8 -8.36 4.60 -20.98
C ILE A 8 -8.17 6.12 -20.83
N TYR A 9 -6.93 6.61 -20.96
CA TYR A 9 -6.63 8.05 -20.86
C TYR A 9 -7.17 8.90 -22.03
N PHE A 10 -7.25 8.39 -23.28
CA PHE A 10 -7.82 9.16 -24.39
C PHE A 10 -9.33 9.25 -24.29
N PHE A 11 -10.03 8.19 -23.87
CA PHE A 11 -11.47 8.26 -23.63
C PHE A 11 -11.80 9.10 -22.39
N ILE A 12 -11.01 9.02 -21.32
CA ILE A 12 -11.15 9.91 -20.15
C ILE A 12 -10.90 11.38 -20.53
N ILE A 13 -9.82 11.71 -21.24
CA ILE A 13 -9.50 13.09 -21.66
C ILE A 13 -10.47 13.63 -22.73
N THR A 14 -10.90 12.80 -23.69
CA THR A 14 -11.87 13.25 -24.71
C THR A 14 -13.28 13.40 -24.15
N TRP A 15 -13.64 12.65 -23.11
CA TRP A 15 -14.87 12.85 -22.35
C TRP A 15 -14.78 14.12 -21.48
N TYR A 16 -13.69 14.29 -20.72
CA TYR A 16 -13.46 15.43 -19.83
C TYR A 16 -13.40 16.78 -20.59
N ASN A 17 -12.88 16.80 -21.82
CA ASN A 17 -12.81 18.01 -22.65
C ASN A 17 -14.11 18.33 -23.42
N ARG A 18 -15.14 17.46 -23.41
CA ARG A 18 -16.35 17.63 -24.24
C ARG A 18 -17.58 18.19 -23.51
N LYS A 19 -17.59 18.29 -22.17
CA LYS A 19 -18.78 18.72 -21.43
C LYS A 19 -18.42 19.65 -20.28
N ASN A 20 -19.09 20.80 -20.23
CA ASN A 20 -19.04 21.74 -19.11
C ASN A 20 -19.80 21.18 -17.90
N LYS A 21 -19.11 21.13 -16.76
CA LYS A 21 -19.52 21.35 -15.36
C LYS A 21 -21.00 21.15 -15.02
N CYS A 22 -21.23 20.18 -14.11
CA CYS A 22 -22.24 20.16 -13.02
C CYS A 22 -23.07 18.86 -12.86
N CYS A 23 -22.91 17.83 -13.68
CA CYS A 23 -23.69 16.57 -13.58
C CYS A 23 -22.84 15.26 -13.62
N GLU A 24 -21.59 15.29 -13.15
CA GLU A 24 -20.51 14.46 -13.74
C GLU A 24 -20.16 13.12 -13.04
N VAL A 25 -20.55 12.88 -11.79
CA VAL A 25 -20.01 11.72 -11.03
C VAL A 25 -20.69 10.38 -11.37
N SER A 26 -22.02 10.37 -11.53
CA SER A 26 -22.77 9.12 -11.82
C SER A 26 -22.45 8.55 -13.21
N TYR A 27 -22.27 9.42 -14.22
CA TYR A 27 -21.95 8.99 -15.58
C TYR A 27 -20.56 8.37 -15.70
N LEU A 28 -19.56 8.84 -14.95
CA LEU A 28 -18.22 8.29 -15.00
C LEU A 28 -18.18 6.86 -14.46
N HIS A 29 -18.87 6.59 -13.35
CA HIS A 29 -18.98 5.25 -12.78
C HIS A 29 -19.69 4.29 -13.74
N THR A 30 -20.87 4.67 -14.26
CA THR A 30 -21.61 3.82 -15.22
C THR A 30 -20.79 3.54 -16.48
N TRP A 31 -20.09 4.54 -17.00
CA TRP A 31 -19.21 4.37 -18.16
C TRP A 31 -18.05 3.41 -17.86
N LEU A 32 -17.38 3.57 -16.71
CA LEU A 32 -16.27 2.71 -16.31
C LEU A 32 -16.72 1.25 -16.20
N GLU A 33 -17.86 1.00 -15.56
CA GLU A 33 -18.45 -0.34 -15.45
C GLU A 33 -18.77 -0.93 -16.84
N SER A 34 -19.30 -0.14 -17.77
CA SER A 34 -19.53 -0.59 -19.16
C SER A 34 -18.22 -1.02 -19.83
N VAL A 35 -17.17 -0.20 -19.73
CA VAL A 35 -15.85 -0.48 -20.31
C VAL A 35 -15.27 -1.77 -19.71
N LEU A 36 -15.34 -1.93 -18.39
CA LEU A 36 -14.83 -3.13 -17.72
C LEU A 36 -15.59 -4.38 -18.18
N ASN A 37 -16.91 -4.33 -18.29
CA ASN A 37 -17.73 -5.46 -18.76
C ASN A 37 -17.44 -5.81 -20.23
N GLU A 38 -17.26 -4.80 -21.08
CA GLU A 38 -17.01 -4.98 -22.51
C GLU A 38 -15.58 -5.47 -22.79
N GLN A 39 -14.57 -4.92 -22.12
CA GLN A 39 -13.16 -5.10 -22.50
C GLN A 39 -12.38 -6.04 -21.59
N TYR A 40 -12.89 -6.36 -20.39
CA TYR A 40 -12.20 -7.21 -19.42
C TYR A 40 -12.98 -8.48 -19.09
N THR A 41 -12.24 -9.52 -18.71
CA THR A 41 -12.76 -10.79 -18.20
C THR A 41 -12.37 -10.91 -16.74
N PHE A 42 -13.31 -11.34 -15.90
CA PHE A 42 -13.02 -11.69 -14.51
C PHE A 42 -12.12 -12.92 -14.44
N ILE A 43 -11.01 -12.83 -13.71
CA ILE A 43 -10.07 -13.95 -13.53
C ILE A 43 -10.28 -14.61 -12.17
N LYS A 44 -10.17 -13.84 -11.09
CA LYS A 44 -10.34 -14.34 -9.72
C LYS A 44 -10.71 -13.21 -8.77
N ARG A 45 -11.30 -13.59 -7.64
CA ARG A 45 -11.56 -12.69 -6.52
C ARG A 45 -10.51 -12.94 -5.44
N LEU A 46 -9.84 -11.89 -4.97
CA LEU A 46 -8.81 -11.94 -3.92
C LEU A 46 -9.41 -11.72 -2.52
N ARG A 47 -10.41 -10.85 -2.41
CA ARG A 47 -11.10 -10.53 -1.15
C ARG A 47 -12.58 -10.30 -1.42
N ASN A 48 -13.45 -10.80 -0.54
CA ASN A 48 -14.89 -10.58 -0.61
C ASN A 48 -15.47 -10.40 0.80
N THR A 49 -15.80 -9.16 1.15
CA THR A 49 -16.51 -8.82 2.39
C THR A 49 -17.60 -7.82 2.07
N ASP A 50 -18.57 -7.65 2.96
CA ASP A 50 -19.69 -6.71 2.75
C ASP A 50 -19.23 -5.25 2.52
N LYS A 51 -18.03 -4.91 3.01
CA LYS A 51 -17.46 -3.56 2.95
C LYS A 51 -16.32 -3.40 1.95
N ASN A 52 -15.74 -4.50 1.45
CA ASN A 52 -14.53 -4.47 0.62
C ASN A 52 -14.45 -5.72 -0.28
N GLU A 53 -14.35 -5.50 -1.59
CA GLU A 53 -14.17 -6.51 -2.64
C GLU A 53 -12.92 -6.18 -3.46
N ILE A 54 -12.08 -7.19 -3.73
CA ILE A 54 -10.90 -7.08 -4.59
C ILE A 54 -10.96 -8.16 -5.65
N MET A 55 -10.91 -7.77 -6.92
CA MET A 55 -10.96 -8.65 -8.08
C MET A 55 -9.78 -8.43 -9.02
N VAL A 56 -9.34 -9.51 -9.66
CA VAL A 56 -8.39 -9.48 -10.78
C VAL A 56 -9.19 -9.55 -12.08
N LEU A 57 -8.99 -8.56 -12.94
CA LEU A 57 -9.58 -8.50 -14.27
C LEU A 57 -8.47 -8.56 -15.33
N GLU A 58 -8.71 -9.23 -16.45
CA GLU A 58 -7.76 -9.31 -17.57
C GLU A 58 -8.38 -8.73 -18.84
N HIS A 59 -7.64 -7.85 -19.52
CA HIS A 59 -8.09 -7.25 -20.77
C HIS A 59 -8.16 -8.31 -21.87
N LYS A 60 -9.32 -8.46 -22.52
CA LYS A 60 -9.65 -9.55 -23.46
C LYS A 60 -8.67 -9.71 -24.63
N THR A 61 -8.10 -8.61 -25.12
CA THR A 61 -7.17 -8.61 -26.26
C THR A 61 -5.70 -8.39 -25.91
N LEU A 62 -5.43 -7.72 -24.79
CA LEU A 62 -4.06 -7.33 -24.42
C LEU A 62 -3.44 -8.30 -23.42
N HIS A 63 -4.26 -9.18 -22.82
CA HIS A 63 -3.86 -10.10 -21.75
C HIS A 63 -3.20 -9.38 -20.57
N LYS A 64 -3.47 -8.08 -20.40
CA LYS A 64 -2.98 -7.28 -19.28
C LYS A 64 -3.96 -7.36 -18.12
N ARG A 65 -3.46 -7.69 -16.94
CA ARG A 65 -4.26 -7.75 -15.72
C ARG A 65 -4.28 -6.41 -14.98
N ILE A 66 -5.40 -6.15 -14.31
CA ILE A 66 -5.60 -5.04 -13.38
C ILE A 66 -6.29 -5.56 -12.12
N ILE A 67 -6.16 -4.81 -11.04
CA ILE A 67 -6.98 -4.98 -9.84
C ILE A 67 -8.14 -3.99 -9.90
N LYS A 68 -9.35 -4.50 -9.65
CA LYS A 68 -10.52 -3.68 -9.33
C LYS A 68 -10.83 -3.86 -7.85
N ARG A 69 -10.79 -2.78 -7.10
CA ARG A 69 -11.13 -2.73 -5.69
C ARG A 69 -12.40 -1.91 -5.49
N THR A 70 -13.32 -2.43 -4.70
CA THR A 70 -14.57 -1.73 -4.36
C THR A 70 -14.74 -1.73 -2.85
N PHE A 71 -14.86 -0.56 -2.22
CA PHE A 71 -15.03 -0.44 -0.77
C PHE A 71 -15.86 0.78 -0.38
N THR A 72 -16.35 0.81 0.86
CA THR A 72 -16.98 2.00 1.46
C THR A 72 -16.01 2.68 2.40
N GLY A 73 -15.79 4.00 2.27
CA GLY A 73 -14.90 4.73 3.16
C GLY A 73 -14.20 5.90 2.50
N ASN A 74 -13.07 6.31 3.07
CA ASN A 74 -12.33 7.49 2.62
C ASN A 74 -11.53 7.21 1.33
N THR A 75 -11.75 8.03 0.30
CA THR A 75 -11.03 7.98 -0.99
C THR A 75 -9.72 8.76 -1.02
N GLU A 76 -9.46 9.61 -0.03
CA GLU A 76 -8.45 10.68 -0.05
C GLU A 76 -7.05 10.13 -0.37
N VAL A 77 -6.68 8.98 0.22
CA VAL A 77 -5.39 8.33 -0.05
C VAL A 77 -5.28 7.89 -1.51
N TYR A 78 -6.30 7.22 -2.05
CA TYR A 78 -6.26 6.75 -3.43
C TYR A 78 -6.29 7.89 -4.45
N ARG A 79 -6.98 9.00 -4.14
CA ARG A 79 -6.94 10.22 -4.96
C ARG A 79 -5.54 10.84 -4.96
N GLU A 80 -4.85 10.85 -3.83
CA GLU A 80 -3.45 11.31 -3.76
C GLU A 80 -2.53 10.36 -4.54
N LEU A 81 -2.67 9.04 -4.36
CA LEU A 81 -1.88 8.02 -5.07
C LEU A 81 -2.07 8.07 -6.59
N LEU A 82 -3.23 8.49 -7.10
CA LEU A 82 -3.47 8.73 -8.53
C LEU A 82 -2.48 9.76 -9.13
N THR A 83 -1.95 10.67 -8.31
CA THR A 83 -1.00 11.70 -8.74
C THR A 83 0.47 11.25 -8.65
N ILE A 84 0.74 10.12 -7.99
CA ILE A 84 2.09 9.66 -7.70
C ILE A 84 2.43 8.45 -8.58
N ARG A 85 3.54 8.54 -9.32
CA ARG A 85 4.06 7.42 -10.12
C ARG A 85 5.38 6.98 -9.56
N HIS A 86 5.44 5.75 -9.05
CA HIS A 86 6.68 5.17 -8.54
C HIS A 86 6.67 3.65 -8.74
N LYS A 87 7.86 3.04 -8.93
CA LYS A 87 7.98 1.59 -9.13
C LYS A 87 7.58 0.78 -7.89
N GLY A 88 7.70 1.37 -6.71
CA GLY A 88 7.56 0.70 -5.41
C GLY A 88 6.14 0.50 -4.89
N PHE A 89 5.11 0.82 -5.68
CA PHE A 89 3.71 0.48 -5.40
C PHE A 89 2.93 0.41 -6.73
N PRO A 90 1.73 -0.20 -6.75
CA PRO A 90 0.90 -0.27 -7.95
C PRO A 90 0.54 1.12 -8.48
N GLU A 91 0.61 1.32 -9.81
CA GLU A 91 0.03 2.53 -10.42
C GLU A 91 -1.49 2.51 -10.23
N VAL A 92 -2.03 3.50 -9.52
CA VAL A 92 -3.47 3.76 -9.50
C VAL A 92 -3.86 4.35 -10.85
N LEU A 93 -4.79 3.67 -11.53
CA LEU A 93 -5.23 4.00 -12.88
C LEU A 93 -6.45 4.93 -12.87
N GLU A 94 -7.39 4.70 -11.95
CA GLU A 94 -8.64 5.46 -11.83
C GLU A 94 -9.24 5.29 -10.43
N VAL A 95 -9.93 6.34 -9.95
CA VAL A 95 -10.68 6.34 -8.68
C VAL A 95 -12.04 6.97 -8.91
N THR A 96 -13.11 6.18 -8.76
CA THR A 96 -14.50 6.67 -8.88
C THR A 96 -15.25 6.45 -7.58
N GLU A 97 -16.30 7.25 -7.36
CA GLU A 97 -17.17 7.15 -6.20
C GLU A 97 -18.63 7.20 -6.67
N HIS A 98 -19.44 6.23 -6.28
CA HIS A 98 -20.85 6.13 -6.64
C HIS A 98 -21.65 5.48 -5.51
N ASP A 99 -22.76 6.10 -5.11
CA ASP A 99 -23.62 5.62 -4.02
C ASP A 99 -22.88 5.27 -2.72
N GLY A 100 -21.88 6.09 -2.36
CA GLY A 100 -21.03 5.87 -1.17
C GLY A 100 -20.05 4.71 -1.28
N LYS A 101 -19.94 4.08 -2.45
CA LYS A 101 -18.93 3.07 -2.78
C LYS A 101 -17.83 3.70 -3.63
N VAL A 102 -16.61 3.37 -3.27
CA VAL A 102 -15.38 3.74 -3.97
C VAL A 102 -14.97 2.58 -4.85
N THR A 103 -14.64 2.86 -6.10
CA THR A 103 -14.01 1.90 -7.00
C THR A 103 -12.64 2.42 -7.41
N VAL A 104 -11.61 1.63 -7.15
CA VAL A 104 -10.22 1.89 -7.54
C VAL A 104 -9.80 0.86 -8.57
N LEU A 105 -9.22 1.32 -9.67
CA LEU A 105 -8.50 0.49 -10.62
C LEU A 105 -7.00 0.70 -10.43
N GLU A 106 -6.25 -0.38 -10.25
CA GLU A 106 -4.81 -0.32 -10.04
C GLU A 106 -4.07 -1.41 -10.84
N GLU A 107 -2.77 -1.21 -11.03
CA GLU A 107 -1.88 -2.19 -11.65
C GLU A 107 -1.96 -3.55 -10.92
N TYR A 108 -2.08 -4.64 -11.69
CA TYR A 108 -1.84 -5.98 -11.13
C TYR A 108 -0.34 -6.22 -11.05
N ILE A 109 0.14 -6.55 -9.84
CA ILE A 109 1.54 -6.90 -9.62
C ILE A 109 1.74 -8.40 -9.83
N ASP A 110 2.63 -8.76 -10.74
CA ASP A 110 3.03 -10.15 -10.98
C ASP A 110 4.28 -10.47 -10.16
N GLY A 111 4.06 -10.82 -8.89
CA GLY A 111 5.11 -11.12 -7.93
C GLY A 111 4.63 -12.06 -6.83
N VAL A 112 5.54 -12.38 -5.92
CA VAL A 112 5.28 -13.24 -4.75
C VAL A 112 5.28 -12.37 -3.50
N THR A 113 4.37 -12.61 -2.56
CA THR A 113 4.36 -11.87 -1.31
C THR A 113 5.56 -12.27 -0.44
N LEU A 114 6.07 -11.33 0.35
CA LEU A 114 7.11 -11.63 1.33
C LEU A 114 6.62 -12.66 2.36
N PHE A 115 5.31 -12.69 2.64
CA PHE A 115 4.70 -13.73 3.47
C PHE A 115 4.91 -15.14 2.92
N GLU A 116 4.69 -15.34 1.62
CA GLU A 116 4.91 -16.63 0.95
C GLU A 116 6.40 -17.00 0.97
N LEU A 117 7.29 -16.06 0.69
CA LEU A 117 8.74 -16.30 0.71
C LEU A 117 9.27 -16.68 2.10
N LEU A 118 8.69 -16.12 3.16
CA LEU A 118 9.07 -16.43 4.54
C LEU A 118 8.59 -17.81 5.03
N GLN A 119 7.74 -18.51 4.27
CA GLN A 119 7.37 -19.90 4.59
C GLN A 119 8.51 -20.88 4.30
N ASP A 120 9.38 -20.55 3.34
CA ASP A 120 10.43 -21.44 2.87
C ASP A 120 11.73 -21.25 3.67
N GLU A 121 12.22 -20.01 3.77
CA GLU A 121 13.50 -19.70 4.42
C GLU A 121 13.50 -18.35 5.15
N LEU A 122 14.30 -18.28 6.22
CA LEU A 122 14.60 -17.02 6.89
C LEU A 122 15.64 -16.22 6.13
N TYR A 123 15.57 -14.89 6.25
CA TYR A 123 16.46 -14.00 5.54
C TYR A 123 17.77 -13.82 6.29
N THR A 124 18.86 -13.63 5.54
CA THR A 124 20.13 -13.16 6.11
C THR A 124 20.06 -11.67 6.45
N GLU A 125 20.92 -11.18 7.35
CA GLU A 125 21.00 -9.75 7.66
C GLU A 125 21.20 -8.88 6.42
N ASN A 126 22.03 -9.33 5.46
CA ASN A 126 22.26 -8.59 4.22
C ASN A 126 20.99 -8.52 3.35
N ALA A 127 20.23 -9.61 3.27
CA ALA A 127 18.97 -9.64 2.54
C ALA A 127 17.91 -8.74 3.22
N VAL A 128 17.83 -8.75 4.55
CA VAL A 128 16.96 -7.84 5.32
C VAL A 128 17.35 -6.38 5.08
N LYS A 129 18.64 -6.03 5.18
CA LYS A 129 19.15 -4.67 4.90
C LYS A 129 18.77 -4.21 3.50
N ALA A 130 18.99 -5.04 2.48
CA ALA A 130 18.68 -4.71 1.09
C ALA A 130 17.19 -4.45 0.87
N LEU A 131 16.32 -5.35 1.35
CA LEU A 131 14.87 -5.22 1.22
C LEU A 131 14.34 -4.01 1.98
N VAL A 132 14.77 -3.81 3.23
CA VAL A 132 14.31 -2.70 4.07
C VAL A 132 14.82 -1.36 3.55
N SER A 133 16.01 -1.32 2.95
CA SER A 133 16.52 -0.12 2.27
C SER A 133 15.62 0.31 1.11
N GLU A 134 15.19 -0.63 0.26
CA GLU A 134 14.23 -0.32 -0.81
C GLU A 134 12.85 0.06 -0.25
N LEU A 135 12.37 -0.64 0.78
CA LEU A 135 11.11 -0.30 1.44
C LEU A 135 11.14 1.11 2.06
N CYS A 136 12.27 1.53 2.63
CA CYS A 136 12.46 2.89 3.14
C CYS A 136 12.38 3.94 2.02
N ASP A 137 12.86 3.64 0.81
CA ASP A 137 12.71 4.53 -0.35
C ASP A 137 11.24 4.64 -0.78
N VAL A 138 10.50 3.54 -0.74
CA VAL A 138 9.06 3.53 -1.02
C VAL A 138 8.30 4.36 0.02
N LEU A 139 8.51 4.08 1.30
CA LEU A 139 7.87 4.79 2.41
C LEU A 139 8.24 6.28 2.42
N SER A 140 9.46 6.65 2.02
CA SER A 140 9.89 8.04 1.87
C SER A 140 8.94 8.86 1.00
N ILE A 141 8.46 8.25 -0.08
CA ILE A 141 7.61 8.91 -1.08
C ILE A 141 6.20 9.08 -0.51
N LEU A 142 5.70 8.06 0.18
CA LEU A 142 4.40 8.16 0.86
C LEU A 142 4.43 9.23 1.96
N HIS A 143 5.46 9.19 2.80
CA HIS A 143 5.62 10.12 3.93
C HIS A 143 5.78 11.57 3.45
N SER A 144 6.41 11.82 2.29
CA SER A 144 6.51 13.17 1.72
C SER A 144 5.17 13.73 1.25
N HIS A 145 4.21 12.85 0.90
CA HIS A 145 2.81 13.20 0.61
C HIS A 145 1.92 13.08 1.86
N ARG A 146 2.53 12.93 3.06
CA ARG A 146 1.85 12.74 4.34
C ARG A 146 0.98 11.48 4.40
N ILE A 147 1.21 10.52 3.51
CA ILE A 147 0.52 9.23 3.55
C ILE A 147 1.26 8.33 4.55
N VAL A 148 0.56 7.85 5.58
CA VAL A 148 1.05 6.83 6.52
C VAL A 148 0.37 5.51 6.17
N HIS A 149 1.13 4.43 5.96
CA HIS A 149 0.59 3.16 5.46
C HIS A 149 -0.21 2.40 6.53
N ARG A 150 0.28 2.37 7.78
CA ARG A 150 -0.32 1.76 8.98
C ARG A 150 -0.51 0.24 8.97
N ASP A 151 -0.23 -0.44 7.86
CA ASP A 151 -0.30 -1.92 7.78
C ASP A 151 0.91 -2.53 7.07
N ILE A 152 2.13 -2.18 7.51
CA ILE A 152 3.36 -2.79 6.98
C ILE A 152 3.52 -4.19 7.60
N LYS A 153 3.45 -5.22 6.74
CA LYS A 153 3.59 -6.63 7.08
C LYS A 153 3.97 -7.45 5.83
N PRO A 154 4.46 -8.69 5.98
CA PRO A 154 4.89 -9.51 4.85
C PRO A 154 3.83 -9.71 3.74
N GLU A 155 2.55 -9.76 4.10
CA GLU A 155 1.43 -9.95 3.16
C GLU A 155 1.22 -8.75 2.25
N ASN A 156 1.61 -7.55 2.70
CA ASN A 156 1.46 -6.30 1.96
C ASN A 156 2.72 -5.90 1.21
N ILE A 157 3.75 -6.74 1.20
CA ILE A 157 5.01 -6.51 0.47
C ILE A 157 5.13 -7.59 -0.59
N MET A 158 5.18 -7.21 -1.86
CA MET A 158 5.41 -8.10 -2.99
C MET A 158 6.83 -7.92 -3.54
N ILE A 159 7.43 -9.03 -3.97
CA ILE A 159 8.71 -9.08 -4.66
C ILE A 159 8.45 -9.53 -6.09
N GLU A 160 8.75 -8.67 -7.06
CA GLU A 160 8.67 -9.01 -8.48
C GLU A 160 9.89 -9.84 -8.92
N ASN A 161 9.79 -10.48 -10.09
CA ASN A 161 10.88 -11.30 -10.67
C ASN A 161 12.23 -10.55 -10.85
N ASN A 162 12.19 -9.22 -10.95
CA ASN A 162 13.37 -8.37 -11.05
C ASN A 162 13.92 -7.92 -9.68
N GLN A 163 13.46 -8.53 -8.58
CA GLN A 163 13.78 -8.20 -7.20
C GLN A 163 13.31 -6.83 -6.73
N THR A 164 12.36 -6.19 -7.43
CA THR A 164 11.78 -4.91 -6.99
C THR A 164 10.79 -5.16 -5.85
N VAL A 165 10.99 -4.46 -4.74
CA VAL A 165 10.04 -4.39 -3.63
C VAL A 165 8.87 -3.47 -4.01
N LYS A 166 7.65 -4.01 -3.92
CA LYS A 166 6.40 -3.26 -4.07
C LYS A 166 5.56 -3.34 -2.81
N LEU A 167 5.17 -2.19 -2.29
CA LEU A 167 4.19 -2.07 -1.22
C LEU A 167 2.79 -2.05 -1.82
N ILE A 168 1.91 -2.92 -1.32
CA ILE A 168 0.52 -3.07 -1.77
C ILE A 168 -0.44 -2.90 -0.59
N ASP A 169 -1.74 -2.81 -0.90
CA ASP A 169 -2.86 -2.71 0.05
C ASP A 169 -2.85 -1.44 0.93
N PHE A 170 -3.33 -0.34 0.36
CA PHE A 170 -3.43 0.97 1.02
C PHE A 170 -4.75 1.16 1.79
N ASP A 171 -5.52 0.10 2.04
CA ASP A 171 -6.84 0.18 2.70
C ASP A 171 -6.75 0.76 4.12
N SER A 172 -5.65 0.50 4.83
CA SER A 172 -5.41 1.04 6.18
C SER A 172 -4.70 2.39 6.17
N ALA A 173 -4.23 2.85 5.00
CA ALA A 173 -3.44 4.06 4.91
C ALA A 173 -4.28 5.32 5.19
N ARG A 174 -3.60 6.41 5.53
CA ARG A 174 -4.27 7.70 5.75
C ARG A 174 -3.38 8.88 5.38
N ILE A 175 -4.00 10.04 5.15
CA ILE A 175 -3.28 11.31 5.11
C ILE A 175 -3.16 11.86 6.54
N TYR A 176 -1.93 12.00 7.02
CA TYR A 176 -1.62 12.61 8.29
C TYR A 176 -1.95 14.11 8.29
N LYS A 177 -2.77 14.53 9.27
CA LYS A 177 -3.22 15.92 9.45
C LYS A 177 -2.76 16.42 10.82
N PRO A 178 -1.74 17.29 10.91
CA PRO A 178 -1.09 17.70 12.17
C PRO A 178 -2.02 18.26 13.25
N TYR A 179 -3.18 18.79 12.86
CA TYR A 179 -4.15 19.45 13.76
C TYR A 179 -5.39 18.60 14.05
N TYR A 180 -5.41 17.33 13.60
CA TYR A 180 -6.48 16.39 13.91
C TYR A 180 -5.94 15.34 14.91
N PRO A 181 -6.26 15.48 16.21
CA PRO A 181 -5.54 14.78 17.27
C PRO A 181 -5.93 13.32 17.48
N ARG A 182 -6.94 12.81 16.75
CA ARG A 182 -7.51 11.48 17.01
C ARG A 182 -7.69 10.67 15.73
N ASP A 183 -7.35 9.40 15.84
CA ASP A 183 -7.69 8.39 14.85
C ASP A 183 -9.16 7.99 15.07
N THR A 184 -9.92 7.87 13.99
CA THR A 184 -11.37 7.56 14.05
C THR A 184 -11.66 6.05 14.10
N GLU A 185 -10.64 5.21 13.89
CA GLU A 185 -10.77 3.75 13.82
C GLU A 185 -9.52 3.09 14.38
N TYR A 186 -9.70 2.05 15.21
CA TYR A 186 -8.64 1.13 15.60
C TYR A 186 -8.24 0.29 14.38
N LEU A 187 -7.03 0.49 13.87
CA LEU A 187 -6.56 -0.13 12.62
C LEU A 187 -5.15 -0.67 12.80
N GLY A 188 -4.92 -1.89 12.33
CA GLY A 188 -3.59 -2.50 12.32
C GLY A 188 -3.65 -4.01 12.45
N THR A 189 -2.61 -4.69 11.95
CA THR A 189 -2.48 -6.14 12.10
C THR A 189 -1.84 -6.48 13.44
N ALA A 190 -2.47 -7.40 14.18
CA ALA A 190 -1.96 -7.89 15.46
C ALA A 190 -0.51 -8.39 15.30
N GLY A 191 0.38 -7.90 16.16
CA GLY A 191 1.80 -8.23 16.13
C GLY A 191 2.70 -7.31 15.30
N TYR A 192 2.15 -6.50 14.39
CA TYR A 192 2.90 -5.54 13.55
C TYR A 192 2.58 -4.07 13.81
N ALA A 193 1.34 -3.77 14.17
CA ALA A 193 0.91 -2.39 14.37
C ALA A 193 1.58 -1.75 15.60
N ALA A 194 1.90 -0.47 15.48
CA ALA A 194 2.46 0.31 16.57
C ALA A 194 1.43 0.47 17.72
N PRO A 195 1.86 0.55 18.99
CA PRO A 195 0.94 0.64 20.13
C PRO A 195 -0.07 1.79 20.01
N GLU A 196 0.37 2.95 19.52
CA GLU A 196 -0.47 4.13 19.34
C GLU A 196 -1.62 3.95 18.35
N GLN A 197 -1.58 2.92 17.49
CA GLN A 197 -2.66 2.59 16.57
C GLN A 197 -3.86 1.91 17.27
N TYR A 198 -3.65 1.42 18.49
CA TYR A 198 -4.68 0.87 19.37
C TYR A 198 -5.17 1.87 20.41
N ASP A 199 -4.59 3.07 20.43
CA ASP A 199 -4.98 4.17 21.30
C ASP A 199 -5.69 5.26 20.47
N GLU A 200 -6.40 6.20 21.10
CA GLU A 200 -7.03 7.34 20.40
C GLU A 200 -6.00 8.42 19.98
N THR A 201 -4.71 8.10 19.94
CA THR A 201 -3.64 9.05 19.64
C THR A 201 -3.42 9.21 18.14
N ALA A 202 -3.03 10.40 17.69
CA ALA A 202 -2.72 10.64 16.29
C ALA A 202 -1.54 9.78 15.80
N THR A 203 -1.80 8.87 14.87
CA THR A 203 -0.76 8.08 14.21
C THR A 203 -0.02 8.92 13.16
N ASP A 204 1.31 8.99 13.26
CA ASP A 204 2.18 9.61 12.26
C ASP A 204 3.10 8.58 11.57
N MET A 205 4.02 9.07 10.73
CA MET A 205 4.93 8.23 9.93
C MET A 205 5.78 7.24 10.75
N ARG A 206 5.96 7.49 12.06
CA ARG A 206 6.77 6.64 12.95
C ARG A 206 6.06 5.34 13.33
N ALA A 207 4.76 5.22 13.06
CA ALA A 207 4.06 3.95 13.15
C ALA A 207 4.53 2.97 12.06
N ASP A 208 4.73 3.44 10.83
CA ASP A 208 5.31 2.60 9.77
C ASP A 208 6.72 2.13 10.14
N ILE A 209 7.52 2.98 10.80
CA ILE A 209 8.87 2.63 11.30
C ILE A 209 8.81 1.51 12.34
N PHE A 210 7.83 1.55 13.25
CA PHE A 210 7.62 0.46 14.21
C PHE A 210 7.34 -0.85 13.49
N SER A 211 6.40 -0.84 12.54
CA SER A 211 6.04 -2.03 11.77
C SER A 211 7.20 -2.55 10.92
N VAL A 212 8.05 -1.68 10.37
CA VAL A 212 9.31 -2.08 9.71
C VAL A 212 10.27 -2.76 10.70
N GLY A 213 10.37 -2.29 11.94
CA GLY A 213 11.16 -2.95 12.98
C GLY A 213 10.67 -4.36 13.33
N VAL A 214 9.35 -4.54 13.45
CA VAL A 214 8.73 -5.86 13.61
C VAL A 214 9.04 -6.74 12.40
N LEU A 215 8.86 -6.21 11.18
CA LEU A 215 9.12 -6.92 9.94
C LEU A 215 10.57 -7.44 9.87
N MET A 216 11.56 -6.59 10.18
CA MET A 216 12.97 -6.98 10.26
C MET A 216 13.18 -8.16 11.20
N ASN A 217 12.57 -8.14 12.38
CA ASN A 217 12.68 -9.24 13.34
C ASN A 217 12.05 -10.53 12.81
N VAL A 218 10.86 -10.44 12.23
CA VAL A 218 10.16 -11.59 11.65
C VAL A 218 10.97 -12.20 10.51
N MET A 219 11.54 -11.39 9.63
CA MET A 219 12.37 -11.88 8.53
C MET A 219 13.60 -12.66 9.03
N LEU A 220 14.17 -12.28 10.18
CA LEU A 220 15.37 -12.89 10.75
C LEU A 220 15.09 -14.09 11.67
N THR A 221 13.87 -14.23 12.19
CA THR A 221 13.56 -15.20 13.25
C THR A 221 12.31 -16.04 13.00
N GLY A 222 11.49 -15.67 12.02
CA GLY A 222 10.16 -16.24 11.76
C GLY A 222 9.12 -15.89 12.83
N LYS A 223 9.46 -15.04 13.81
CA LYS A 223 8.62 -14.74 14.97
C LYS A 223 8.57 -13.24 15.25
N THR A 224 7.51 -12.79 15.92
CA THR A 224 7.41 -11.40 16.37
C THR A 224 8.41 -11.13 17.51
N PRO A 225 8.84 -9.87 17.71
CA PRO A 225 9.79 -9.51 18.77
C PRO A 225 9.34 -9.93 20.18
N SER A 226 8.03 -9.94 20.42
CA SER A 226 7.43 -10.37 21.71
C SER A 226 7.65 -11.84 22.03
N VAL A 227 7.79 -12.69 21.00
CA VAL A 227 8.03 -14.13 21.16
C VAL A 227 9.52 -14.43 21.11
N GLN A 228 10.24 -13.82 20.16
CA GLN A 228 11.67 -14.01 20.00
C GLN A 228 12.30 -12.77 19.36
N LEU A 229 13.03 -12.00 20.17
CA LEU A 229 13.83 -10.89 19.68
C LEU A 229 15.12 -11.41 19.03
N TYR A 230 15.44 -10.88 17.84
CA TYR A 230 16.69 -11.14 17.15
C TYR A 230 17.91 -10.63 17.94
N ARG A 231 18.99 -11.41 18.01
CA ARG A 231 20.20 -11.12 18.82
C ARG A 231 21.48 -10.96 17.99
N GLY A 232 21.37 -10.54 16.73
CA GLY A 232 22.51 -10.26 15.85
C GLY A 232 22.86 -8.77 15.75
N LYS A 233 23.51 -8.38 14.65
CA LYS A 233 24.00 -7.01 14.44
C LYS A 233 22.86 -6.00 14.32
N LEU A 234 21.73 -6.42 13.74
CA LEU A 234 20.54 -5.59 13.56
C LEU A 234 19.67 -5.42 14.82
N GLN A 235 20.03 -6.06 15.95
CA GLN A 235 19.22 -6.00 17.18
C GLN A 235 18.95 -4.54 17.61
N LYS A 236 19.99 -3.69 17.63
CA LYS A 236 19.86 -2.31 18.10
C LYS A 236 18.93 -1.47 17.22
N ASP A 237 18.98 -1.69 15.91
CA ASP A 237 18.10 -1.01 14.95
C ASP A 237 16.65 -1.47 15.15
N ILE A 238 16.43 -2.78 15.29
CA ILE A 238 15.11 -3.36 15.58
C ILE A 238 14.55 -2.79 16.88
N GLU A 239 15.29 -2.85 17.98
CA GLU A 239 14.90 -2.34 19.29
C GLU A 239 14.57 -0.84 19.27
N LYS A 240 15.31 -0.06 18.47
CA LYS A 240 15.03 1.36 18.29
C LYS A 240 13.75 1.59 17.50
N CYS A 241 13.50 0.83 16.43
CA CYS A 241 12.25 0.91 15.67
C CYS A 241 11.02 0.56 16.54
N ILE A 242 11.11 -0.47 17.38
CA ILE A 242 9.97 -0.99 18.15
C ILE A 242 9.79 -0.34 19.53
N GLN A 243 10.40 0.82 19.79
CA GLN A 243 10.16 1.57 21.02
C GLN A 243 8.68 1.91 21.18
N VAL A 244 8.12 1.73 22.38
CA VAL A 244 6.72 2.07 22.66
C VAL A 244 6.46 3.55 22.38
N SER A 245 7.33 4.43 22.87
CA SER A 245 7.23 5.88 22.65
C SER A 245 7.74 6.27 21.25
N PRO A 246 6.92 6.88 20.37
CA PRO A 246 7.34 7.25 19.01
C PRO A 246 8.55 8.20 18.95
N ASP A 247 8.72 9.08 19.95
CA ASP A 247 9.86 9.99 20.08
C ASP A 247 11.21 9.28 20.29
N LYS A 248 11.20 8.02 20.73
CA LYS A 248 12.42 7.21 20.91
C LYS A 248 12.79 6.39 19.68
N ARG A 249 11.94 6.36 18.66
CA ARG A 249 12.20 5.65 17.39
C ARG A 249 13.14 6.47 16.49
N PHE A 250 13.53 5.89 15.36
CA PHE A 250 13.98 6.72 14.24
C PHE A 250 12.85 7.67 13.85
N GLN A 251 13.17 8.93 13.59
CA GLN A 251 12.15 9.95 13.32
C GLN A 251 11.74 9.96 11.84
N THR A 252 12.57 9.41 10.96
CA THR A 252 12.22 9.19 9.54
C THR A 252 12.75 7.85 9.04
N VAL A 253 12.15 7.33 7.98
CA VAL A 253 12.63 6.10 7.31
C VAL A 253 14.02 6.28 6.69
N GLN A 254 14.45 7.51 6.39
CA GLN A 254 15.83 7.78 5.93
C GLN A 254 16.85 7.63 7.07
N GLU A 255 16.49 7.97 8.29
CA GLU A 255 17.38 7.74 9.44
C GLU A 255 17.58 6.25 9.70
N LEU A 256 16.49 5.45 9.60
CA LEU A 256 16.57 4.00 9.64
C LEU A 256 17.44 3.48 8.48
N LYS A 257 17.17 3.89 7.23
CA LYS A 257 17.95 3.45 6.08
C LYS A 257 19.46 3.69 6.27
N ARG A 258 19.86 4.87 6.76
CA ARG A 258 21.27 5.19 7.04
C ARG A 258 21.89 4.34 8.14
N SER A 259 21.11 3.82 9.09
CA SER A 259 21.65 2.94 10.13
C SER A 259 21.89 1.50 9.64
N LEU A 260 21.30 1.13 8.50
CA LEU A 260 21.46 -0.18 7.87
C LEU A 260 22.67 -0.28 6.94
N GLU A 261 23.25 0.85 6.54
CA GLU A 261 24.48 0.95 5.73
C GLU A 261 25.72 0.56 6.56
#